data_AF-A0A935PWG4-F1
#
_entry.id   AF-A0A935PWG4-F1
#
_cell.length_a   1.000
_cell.length_b   1.000
_cell.length_c   1.000
_cell.angle_alpha   90.00
_cell.angle_beta   90.00
_cell.angle_gamma   90.00
#
_symmetry.space_group_name_H-M   'P 1'
#
loop_
_entity.id
_entity.type
_entity.pdbx_description
1 polymer ?
#
loop_
_entity_poly.entity_id
_entity_poly.type
_entity_poly.pdbx_seq_one_letter_code
_entity_poly.pdbx_strand_id
1 'polypeptide(L)'
;MMQVIGRKVAVGAAWMMAMRLSDRAIGLVSTIILARLLVPEDFGVMAMAMSVFAFVEMGGQFGFDLALIRDSNATRSQYDSAWTLSVCYGVATALMLTALAWPAADFFKEARLIPVP
;
A
#
# COMPACT_ATOMS: atom_id res chain seq x y z
N MET A 1 -36.79 6.61 13.35
CA MET A 1 -35.41 7.12 13.13
C MET A 1 -34.31 6.13 13.52
N MET A 2 -34.40 5.36 14.63
CA MET A 2 -33.31 4.44 15.04
C MET A 2 -33.02 3.29 14.04
N GLN A 3 -34.03 2.75 13.35
CA GLN A 3 -33.85 1.63 12.40
C GLN A 3 -33.14 2.02 11.08
N VAL A 4 -33.29 3.27 10.61
CA VAL A 4 -32.67 3.73 9.35
C VAL A 4 -31.17 3.98 9.50
N ILE A 5 -30.69 4.29 10.71
CA ILE A 5 -29.26 4.46 11.01
C ILE A 5 -28.57 3.10 11.04
N GLY A 6 -29.16 2.10 11.72
CA GLY A 6 -28.62 0.74 11.76
C GLY A 6 -28.46 0.11 10.37
N ARG A 7 -29.45 0.29 9.48
CA ARG A 7 -29.36 -0.20 8.10
C ARG A 7 -28.27 0.51 7.28
N LYS A 8 -28.13 1.83 7.40
CA LYS A 8 -27.08 2.60 6.70
C LYS A 8 -25.68 2.25 7.19
N VAL A 9 -25.51 2.08 8.50
CA VAL A 9 -24.24 1.62 9.09
C VAL A 9 -23.92 0.20 8.66
N ALA A 10 -24.89 -0.72 8.65
CA ALA A 10 -24.70 -2.09 8.19
C ALA A 10 -24.32 -2.16 6.70
N VAL A 11 -24.97 -1.36 5.84
CA VAL A 11 -24.63 -1.29 4.41
C VAL A 11 -23.24 -0.67 4.21
N GLY A 12 -22.89 0.39 4.93
CA GLY A 12 -21.55 0.98 4.88
C GLY A 12 -20.46 0.02 5.35
N ALA A 13 -20.71 -0.73 6.44
CA ALA A 13 -19.81 -1.76 6.92
C ALA A 13 -19.67 -2.92 5.92
N ALA A 14 -20.78 -3.36 5.32
CA ALA A 14 -20.76 -4.38 4.28
C ALA A 14 -19.96 -3.92 3.05
N TRP A 15 -20.09 -2.64 2.67
CA TRP A 15 -19.32 -2.04 1.58
C TRP A 15 -17.82 -2.00 1.88
N MET A 16 -17.42 -1.54 3.07
CA MET A 16 -16.03 -1.55 3.50
C MET A 16 -15.45 -2.96 3.54
N MET A 17 -16.24 -3.94 3.99
CA MET A 17 -15.82 -5.33 4.04
C MET A 17 -15.68 -5.94 2.65
N ALA A 18 -16.60 -5.63 1.73
CA ALA A 18 -16.51 -6.05 0.33
C ALA A 18 -15.28 -5.45 -0.36
N MET A 19 -14.98 -4.17 -0.12
CA MET A 19 -13.76 -3.51 -0.61
C MET A 19 -12.50 -4.22 -0.11
N ARG A 20 -12.39 -4.42 1.21
CA ARG A 20 -11.24 -5.13 1.81
C ARG A 20 -11.08 -6.55 1.30
N LEU A 21 -12.19 -7.27 1.10
CA LEU A 21 -12.15 -8.62 0.57
C LEU A 21 -11.72 -8.63 -0.90
N SER A 22 -12.15 -7.64 -1.68
CA SER A 22 -11.74 -7.46 -3.07
C SER A 22 -10.24 -7.18 -3.17
N ASP A 23 -9.69 -6.28 -2.36
CA ASP A 23 -8.25 -6.00 -2.33
C ASP A 23 -7.43 -7.26 -2.01
N ARG A 24 -7.86 -8.04 -1.01
CA ARG A 24 -7.21 -9.30 -0.66
C ARG A 24 -7.33 -10.35 -1.76
N ALA A 25 -8.49 -10.45 -2.42
CA ALA A 25 -8.69 -11.37 -3.51
C ALA A 25 -7.77 -11.03 -4.70
N ILE A 26 -7.66 -9.75 -5.04
CA ILE A 26 -6.73 -9.26 -6.08
C ILE A 26 -5.29 -9.58 -5.69
N GLY A 27 -4.90 -9.33 -4.45
CA GLY A 27 -3.56 -9.67 -3.94
C GLY A 27 -3.25 -11.15 -4.06
N LEU A 28 -4.17 -12.03 -3.66
CA LEU A 28 -4.01 -13.48 -3.77
C LEU A 28 -3.90 -13.93 -5.24
N VAL A 29 -4.75 -13.41 -6.13
CA VAL A 29 -4.70 -13.72 -7.55
C VAL A 29 -3.35 -13.28 -8.15
N SER A 30 -2.88 -12.08 -7.80
CA SER A 30 -1.57 -11.58 -8.22
C SER A 30 -0.45 -12.52 -7.77
N THR A 31 -0.45 -12.94 -6.50
CA THR A 31 0.54 -13.89 -5.98
C THR A 31 0.50 -15.24 -6.70
N ILE A 32 -0.69 -15.76 -7.04
CA ILE A 32 -0.82 -17.03 -7.80
C ILE A 32 -0.28 -16.87 -9.23
N ILE A 33 -0.57 -15.75 -9.88
CA ILE A 33 -0.06 -15.44 -11.23
C ILE A 33 1.46 -15.36 -11.20
N LEU A 34 2.01 -14.61 -10.24
CA LEU A 34 3.45 -14.50 -10.01
C LEU A 34 4.06 -15.87 -9.72
N ALA A 35 3.39 -16.72 -8.95
CA ALA A 35 3.86 -18.08 -8.68
C ALA A 35 3.94 -18.99 -9.91
N ARG A 36 3.16 -18.69 -10.95
CA ARG A 36 3.22 -19.40 -12.22
C ARG A 36 4.25 -18.80 -13.19
N LEU A 37 4.53 -17.50 -13.07
CA LEU A 37 5.44 -16.75 -13.95
C LEU A 37 6.89 -16.73 -13.45
N LEU A 38 7.11 -16.66 -12.14
CA LEU A 38 8.44 -16.64 -11.54
C LEU A 38 9.04 -18.05 -11.53
N VAL A 39 10.32 -18.12 -11.86
CA VAL A 39 11.16 -19.29 -11.58
C VAL A 39 11.33 -19.36 -10.04
N PRO A 40 11.36 -20.56 -9.42
CA PRO A 40 11.49 -20.71 -7.96
C PRO A 40 12.65 -19.94 -7.31
N GLU A 41 13.66 -19.55 -8.08
CA GLU A 41 14.79 -18.71 -7.64
C GLU A 41 14.39 -17.25 -7.36
N ASP A 42 13.44 -16.68 -8.10
CA ASP A 42 13.03 -15.27 -7.98
C ASP A 42 12.12 -15.00 -6.76
N PHE A 43 11.58 -16.06 -6.15
CA PHE A 43 10.68 -15.96 -5.01
C PHE A 43 11.36 -15.43 -3.75
N GLY A 44 12.65 -15.75 -3.57
CA GLY A 44 13.44 -15.23 -2.45
C GLY A 44 13.53 -13.71 -2.52
N VAL A 45 13.96 -13.18 -3.67
CA VAL A 45 14.05 -11.73 -3.93
C VAL A 45 12.72 -11.04 -3.73
N MET A 46 11.64 -11.61 -4.28
CA MET A 46 10.30 -11.07 -4.14
C MET A 46 9.87 -10.97 -2.66
N ALA A 47 10.09 -12.02 -1.86
CA ALA A 47 9.72 -12.02 -0.44
C ALA A 47 10.54 -10.99 0.38
N MET A 48 11.81 -10.82 0.04
CA MET A 48 12.70 -9.86 0.68
C MET A 48 12.29 -8.42 0.32
N ALA A 49 11.99 -8.15 -0.95
CA ALA A 49 11.46 -6.86 -1.40
C ALA A 49 10.12 -6.53 -0.73
N MET A 50 9.19 -7.51 -0.65
CA MET A 50 7.90 -7.33 0.03
C MET A 50 8.06 -7.05 1.53
N SER A 51 9.05 -7.67 2.17
CA SER A 51 9.34 -7.43 3.60
C SER A 51 9.82 -5.99 3.83
N VAL A 52 10.79 -5.52 3.04
CA VAL A 52 11.28 -4.13 3.10
C VAL A 52 10.15 -3.14 2.79
N PHE A 53 9.34 -3.43 1.77
CA PHE A 53 8.17 -2.62 1.44
C PHE A 53 7.20 -2.52 2.63
N ALA A 54 6.85 -3.65 3.26
CA ALA A 54 5.97 -3.65 4.43
C ALA A 54 6.54 -2.84 5.60
N PHE A 55 7.86 -2.91 5.85
CA PHE A 55 8.51 -2.08 6.87
C PHE A 55 8.37 -0.59 6.59
N VAL A 56 8.54 -0.16 5.34
CA VAL A 56 8.40 1.26 4.96
C VAL A 56 6.93 1.70 4.99
N GLU A 57 6.01 0.82 4.57
CA GLU A 57 4.57 1.07 4.60
C GLU A 57 4.06 1.34 6.02
N MET A 58 4.57 0.61 7.02
CA MET A 58 4.21 0.82 8.44
C MET A 58 4.49 2.25 8.94
N GLY A 59 5.49 2.94 8.39
CA GLY A 59 5.80 4.33 8.74
C GLY A 59 4.84 5.36 8.14
N GLY A 60 4.05 4.98 7.13
CA GLY A 60 3.32 5.91 6.26
C GLY A 60 1.86 6.14 6.55
N GLN A 61 1.32 5.49 7.57
CA GLN A 61 -0.08 5.64 7.94
C GLN A 61 -0.32 6.94 8.70
N PHE A 62 -0.07 8.09 8.06
CA PHE A 62 -0.29 9.41 8.64
C PHE A 62 -1.77 9.71 8.93
N GLY A 63 -2.70 8.87 8.46
CA GLY A 63 -4.11 8.98 8.80
C GLY A 63 -4.80 10.24 8.27
N PHE A 64 -4.21 10.91 7.27
CA PHE A 64 -4.77 12.11 6.64
C PHE A 64 -6.19 11.85 6.12
N ASP A 65 -6.44 10.70 5.50
CA ASP A 65 -7.78 10.28 5.07
C ASP A 65 -8.75 10.17 6.25
N LEU A 66 -8.31 9.63 7.39
CA LEU A 66 -9.15 9.46 8.58
C LEU A 66 -9.47 10.80 9.26
N ALA A 67 -8.52 11.74 9.22
CA ALA A 67 -8.68 13.11 9.71
C ALA A 67 -9.70 13.87 8.84
N LEU A 68 -9.61 13.72 7.52
CA LEU A 68 -10.54 14.32 6.57
C LEU A 68 -11.95 13.74 6.65
N ILE A 69 -12.07 12.42 6.84
CA ILE A 69 -13.37 11.75 7.00
C ILE A 69 -14.06 12.17 8.31
N ARG A 70 -13.31 12.53 9.35
CA ARG A 70 -13.85 12.99 10.64
C ARG A 70 -14.26 14.46 10.62
N ASP A 71 -13.68 15.28 9.73
CA ASP A 71 -14.03 16.70 9.62
C ASP A 71 -15.19 16.90 8.63
N SER A 72 -16.39 17.08 9.17
CA SER A 72 -17.61 17.32 8.39
C SER A 72 -17.66 18.71 7.73
N ASN A 73 -16.72 19.61 8.02
CA ASN A 73 -16.55 20.93 7.41
C ASN A 73 -15.29 21.04 6.56
N ALA A 74 -14.69 19.90 6.17
CA ALA A 74 -13.49 19.88 5.35
C ALA A 74 -13.68 20.72 4.08
N THR A 75 -12.88 21.77 3.94
CA THR A 75 -12.91 22.67 2.78
C THR A 75 -12.08 22.06 1.65
N ARG A 76 -12.40 22.37 0.39
CA ARG A 76 -11.68 21.85 -0.80
C ARG A 76 -10.15 22.01 -0.72
N SER A 77 -9.68 23.11 -0.12
CA SER A 77 -8.26 23.36 0.15
C SER A 77 -7.60 22.31 1.08
N GLN A 78 -8.33 21.78 2.08
CA GLN A 78 -7.84 20.72 2.96
C GLN A 78 -7.78 19.36 2.23
N TYR A 79 -8.69 19.09 1.31
CA TYR A 79 -8.61 17.93 0.41
C TYR A 79 -7.38 18.01 -0.50
N ASP A 80 -7.16 19.15 -1.14
CA ASP A 80 -6.00 19.36 -2.02
C ASP A 80 -4.68 19.26 -1.24
N SER A 81 -4.65 19.76 0.00
CA SER A 81 -3.49 19.67 0.90
C SER A 81 -3.22 18.24 1.34
N ALA A 82 -4.26 17.50 1.77
CA ALA A 82 -4.15 16.10 2.15
C ALA A 82 -3.67 15.24 0.98
N TRP A 83 -4.23 15.47 -0.21
CA TRP A 83 -3.79 14.80 -1.44
C TRP A 83 -2.32 15.10 -1.76
N THR A 84 -1.91 16.38 -1.69
CA THR A 84 -0.52 16.78 -1.95
C THR A 84 0.45 16.14 -0.94
N LEU A 85 0.06 16.06 0.34
CA LEU A 85 0.86 15.37 1.37
C LEU A 85 0.96 13.87 1.11
N SER A 86 -0.13 13.22 0.72
CA SER A 86 -0.12 11.79 0.34
C SER A 86 0.78 11.54 -0.88
N VAL A 87 0.72 12.40 -1.90
CA VAL A 87 1.61 12.32 -3.06
C VAL A 87 3.07 12.53 -2.65
N CYS A 88 3.35 13.55 -1.83
CA CYS A 88 4.69 13.83 -1.33
C CYS A 88 5.24 12.64 -0.53
N TYR A 89 4.42 12.03 0.34
CA TYR A 89 4.80 10.84 1.09
C TYR A 89 5.06 9.64 0.16
N GLY A 90 4.21 9.43 -0.86
CA GLY A 90 4.41 8.38 -1.85
C GLY A 90 5.72 8.56 -2.63
N VAL A 91 6.04 9.78 -3.04
CA VAL A 91 7.31 10.12 -3.69
C VAL A 91 8.49 9.90 -2.75
N ALA A 92 8.40 10.36 -1.49
CA ALA A 92 9.44 10.15 -0.48
C ALA A 92 9.69 8.67 -0.22
N THR A 93 8.62 7.86 -0.13
CA THR A 93 8.69 6.41 0.04
C THR A 93 9.34 5.72 -1.16
N ALA A 94 8.99 6.13 -2.39
CA ALA A 94 9.61 5.60 -3.60
C ALA A 94 11.11 5.95 -3.67
N LEU A 95 11.49 7.19 -3.32
CA LEU A 95 12.88 7.60 -3.23
C LEU A 95 13.64 6.83 -2.14
N MET A 96 13.01 6.59 -0.99
CA MET A 96 13.60 5.83 0.10
C MET A 96 13.82 4.37 -0.29
N LEU A 97 12.84 3.72 -0.94
CA LEU A 97 12.96 2.35 -1.43
C LEU A 97 14.02 2.21 -2.54
N THR A 98 14.11 3.17 -3.46
CA THR A 98 15.16 3.16 -4.50
C THR A 98 16.55 3.41 -3.91
N ALA A 99 16.68 4.29 -2.91
CA ALA A 99 17.94 4.46 -2.19
C ALA A 99 18.31 3.21 -1.37
N LEU A 100 17.34 2.50 -0.79
CA LEU A 100 17.52 1.24 -0.08
C LEU A 100 17.79 0.05 -1.00
N ALA A 101 17.44 0.14 -2.29
CA ALA A 101 17.67 -0.95 -3.24
C ALA A 101 19.17 -1.26 -3.40
N TRP A 102 20.03 -0.24 -3.33
CA TRP A 102 21.48 -0.40 -3.47
C TRP A 102 22.12 -1.17 -2.30
N PRO A 103 21.91 -0.80 -1.02
CA PRO A 103 22.39 -1.61 0.12
C PRO A 103 21.64 -2.94 0.25
N ALA A 104 20.38 -3.03 -0.15
CA ALA A 104 19.66 -4.31 -0.17
C ALA A 104 20.29 -5.29 -1.18
N ALA A 105 20.71 -4.83 -2.35
CA ALA A 105 21.41 -5.65 -3.34
C ALA A 105 22.74 -6.21 -2.78
N ASP A 106 23.49 -5.39 -2.04
CA ASP A 106 24.75 -5.79 -1.44
C ASP A 106 24.56 -6.74 -0.24
N PHE A 107 23.49 -6.55 0.54
CA PHE A 107 23.15 -7.40 1.69
C PHE A 107 22.67 -8.81 1.27
N PHE A 108 21.93 -8.92 0.15
CA PHE A 108 21.38 -10.19 -0.33
C PHE A 108 22.31 -10.99 -1.27
N LYS A 109 23.48 -10.46 -1.64
CA LYS A 109 24.50 -11.16 -2.45
C LYS A 109 23.99 -11.79 -3.76
N GLU A 110 22.95 -11.23 -4.37
CA GLU A 110 22.46 -11.65 -5.68
C GLU A 110 22.81 -10.62 -6.75
N ALA A 111 23.78 -10.98 -7.60
CA ALA A 111 24.32 -10.18 -8.70
C ALA A 111 23.32 -9.84 -9.82
N ARG A 112 22.02 -10.16 -9.67
CA ARG A 112 20.96 -9.86 -10.64
C ARG A 112 20.25 -8.51 -10.40
N LEU A 113 20.55 -7.82 -9.31
CA LEU A 113 20.03 -6.48 -9.00
C LEU A 113 20.80 -5.32 -9.67
N ILE A 114 21.82 -5.62 -10.47
CA ILE A 114 22.53 -4.60 -11.24
C ILE A 114 21.63 -4.23 -12.43
N PRO A 115 21.18 -2.96 -12.57
CA PRO A 115 20.52 -2.51 -13.78
C PRO A 115 21.53 -2.67 -14.91
N VAL A 116 21.23 -3.54 -15.88
CA VAL A 116 22.05 -3.67 -17.07
C VAL A 116 21.94 -2.34 -17.83
N PRO A 117 23.08 -1.71 -18.21
CA PRO A 117 23.12 -0.39 -18.85
C PRO A 117 22.37 -0.31 -20.17
#